data_AF-A0A519M8J8-F1
#
_entry.id   AF-A0A519M8J8-F1
#
_cell.length_a   1.000
_cell.length_b   1.000
_cell.length_c   1.000
_cell.angle_alpha   90.00
_cell.angle_beta   90.00
_cell.angle_gamma   90.00
#
_symmetry.space_group_name_H-M   'P 1'
#
loop_
_entity.id
_entity.type
_entity.pdbx_description
1 polymer ?
#
loop_
_entity_poly.entity_id
_entity_poly.type
_entity_poly.pdbx_seq_one_letter_code
_entity_poly.pdbx_strand_id
1 'polypeptide(L)' 'MAQAITDATFEEVVLKSDKPVLVDFWAA' A
#
# COMPACT_ATOMS: atom_id res chain seq x y z
N MET A 1 3.83 -12.84 -0.35
CA MET A 1 2.69 -12.47 -1.21
C MET A 1 2.53 -10.97 -1.13
N ALA A 2 2.44 -10.26 -2.26
CA ALA A 2 2.14 -8.82 -2.26
C ALA A 2 0.66 -8.62 -1.92
N GLN A 3 0.36 -7.73 -0.98
CA GLN A 3 -1.03 -7.41 -0.61
C GLN A 3 -1.56 -6.34 -1.56
N ALA A 4 -2.69 -6.61 -2.21
CA ALA A 4 -3.36 -5.60 -3.03
C ALA A 4 -3.95 -4.52 -2.10
N ILE A 5 -3.51 -3.28 -2.29
CA ILE A 5 -3.99 -2.12 -1.55
C ILE A 5 -5.06 -1.42 -2.38
N THR A 6 -6.14 -1.02 -1.71
CA THR A 6 -7.23 -0.24 -2.31
C THR A 6 -7.15 1.19 -1.79
N ASP A 7 -7.81 2.13 -2.46
CA ASP A 7 -7.86 3.52 -1.99
C ASP A 7 -8.35 3.63 -0.53
N ALA A 8 -9.30 2.77 -0.15
CA ALA A 8 -9.86 2.74 1.21
C ALA A 8 -8.84 2.35 2.29
N THR A 9 -7.78 1.62 1.93
CA THR A 9 -6.79 1.09 2.89
C THR A 9 -5.41 1.75 2.77
N PHE A 10 -5.22 2.63 1.78
CA PHE A 10 -3.92 3.24 1.51
C PHE A 10 -3.43 4.13 2.66
N GLU A 11 -4.30 4.93 3.28
CA GLU A 11 -3.92 5.81 4.38
C GLU A 11 -3.39 5.02 5.59
N GLU A 12 -4.07 3.95 5.98
CA GLU A 12 -3.70 3.16 7.14
C GLU A 12 -2.45 2.32 6.87
N VAL A 13 -2.41 1.64 5.73
CA VAL A 13 -1.37 0.64 5.45
C VAL A 13 -0.09 1.26 4.88
N VAL A 14 -0.18 2.39 4.18
CA VAL A 14 0.97 3.05 3.56
C VAL A 14 1.37 4.31 4.32
N LEU A 15 0.46 5.27 4.49
CA LEU A 15 0.81 6.59 5.03
C LEU A 15 1.10 6.55 6.54
N LYS A 16 0.42 5.69 7.29
CA LYS A 16 0.61 5.51 8.75
C LYS A 16 1.53 4.34 9.10
N SER A 17 2.28 3.79 8.15
CA SER A 17 3.17 2.65 8.42
C SER A 17 4.39 3.06 9.24
N ASP A 18 4.63 2.32 10.33
CA ASP A 18 5.84 2.47 11.16
C ASP A 18 7.12 1.99 10.46
N LYS A 19 6.99 1.31 9.33
CA LYS A 19 8.10 0.76 8.55
C LYS A 19 8.07 1.28 7.11
N PRO A 20 9.23 1.43 6.44
CA PRO A 20 9.26 1.83 5.05
C PRO A 20 8.44 0.88 4.17
N VAL A 21 7.54 1.44 3.37
CA VAL A 21 6.65 0.68 2.47
C VAL A 21 7.12 0.87 1.04
N LEU A 22 7.31 -0.24 0.33
CA LEU A 22 7.55 -0.23 -1.12
C LEU A 22 6.21 -0.40 -1.83
N VAL A 23 5.81 0.62 -2.60
CA VAL A 23 4.56 0.63 -3.37
C VAL A 23 4.89 0.46 -4.84
N ASP A 24 4.29 -0.53 -5.47
CA ASP A 24 4.40 -0.80 -6.90
C ASP A 24 3.09 -0.39 -7.60
N PHE A 25 3.18 0.51 -8.58
CA PHE A 25 2.03 1.04 -9.31
C PHE A 25 1.99 0.43 -10.71
N TRP A 26 0.96 -0.36 -10.96
CA TRP A 26 0.75 -1.04 -12.24
C TRP A 26 -0.75 -1.19 -12.53
N ALA A 27 -1.08 -1.47 -13.79
CA ALA A 27 -2.45 -1.69 -14.27
C ALA A 27 -2.55 -3.09 -14.89
N ALA A 28 -3.73 -3.70 -14.81
CA ALA A 28 -4.06 -4.99 -15.42
C ALA A 28 -4.60 -4.83 -16.84
#